data_AF-A0A9D9L005-F1
#
_entry.id   AF-A0A9D9L005-F1
#
_cell.length_a   1.000
_cell.length_b   1.000
_cell.length_c   1.000
_cell.angle_alpha   90.00
_cell.angle_beta   90.00
_cell.angle_gamma   90.00
#
_symmetry.space_group_name_H-M   'P 1'
#
loop_
_entity.id
_entity.type
_entity.pdbx_description
1 polymer ?
#
loop_
_entity_poly.entity_id
_entity_poly.type
_entity_poly.pdbx_seq_one_letter_code
_entity_poly.pdbx_strand_id
1 'polypeptide(L)' 'MTIILDNNTYKYETEATVKLFIPAVRFEFLYDEHDAEGDVIITRMKKCSRYVYFYAYIRENGRVMRSACRTETGK' A
#
# COMPACT_ATOMS: atom_id res chain seq x y z
N MET A 1 1.61 -12.49 6.21
CA MET A 1 1.08 -11.24 5.63
C MET A 1 2.23 -10.38 5.13
N THR A 2 2.15 -9.92 3.88
CA THR A 2 3.09 -8.98 3.25
C THR A 2 2.44 -7.60 3.15
N ILE A 3 3.16 -6.53 3.49
CA ILE A 3 2.68 -5.16 3.32
C ILE A 3 3.49 -4.47 2.23
N ILE A 4 2.78 -3.96 1.24
CA ILE A 4 3.34 -3.30 0.06
C ILE A 4 2.92 -1.85 0.05
N LEU A 5 3.90 -0.95 0.08
CA LEU A 5 3.69 0.49 0.11
C LEU A 5 4.31 1.12 -1.14
N ASP A 6 3.48 1.42 -2.15
CA ASP A 6 3.91 2.10 -3.38
C ASP A 6 3.87 3.63 -3.19
N ASN A 7 4.98 4.29 -3.54
CA ASN A 7 5.16 5.74 -3.53
C ASN A 7 5.03 6.41 -2.14
N ASN A 8 5.65 5.79 -1.12
CA ASN A 8 5.74 6.34 0.23
C ASN A 8 7.13 6.97 0.51
N THR A 9 7.14 8.19 1.04
CA THR A 9 8.37 8.95 1.32
C THR A 9 9.10 8.47 2.59
N TYR A 10 8.36 8.07 3.63
CA TYR A 10 8.90 7.73 4.96
C TYR A 10 8.96 6.21 5.18
N LYS A 11 9.83 5.54 4.42
CA LYS A 11 9.82 4.08 4.33
C LYS A 11 10.05 3.41 5.69
N TYR A 12 11.15 3.73 6.36
CA TYR A 12 11.56 3.06 7.58
C TYR A 12 10.67 3.40 8.79
N GLU A 13 10.21 4.65 8.89
CA GLU A 13 9.30 5.10 9.94
C GLU A 13 7.93 4.45 9.80
N THR A 14 7.46 4.30 8.56
CA THR A 14 6.18 3.63 8.28
C THR A 14 6.28 2.15 8.60
N GLU A 15 7.35 1.48 8.17
CA GLU A 15 7.58 0.07 8.50
C GLU A 15 7.64 -0.15 10.02
N ALA A 16 8.43 0.65 10.74
CA ALA A 16 8.58 0.56 12.18
C ALA A 16 7.24 0.75 12.92
N THR A 17 6.45 1.74 12.49
CA THR A 17 5.15 2.05 13.10
C THR A 17 4.12 0.95 12.82
N VAL A 18 4.02 0.47 11.57
CA VAL A 18 2.99 -0.51 11.20
C VAL A 18 3.29 -1.89 11.80
N LYS A 19 4.57 -2.27 11.95
CA LYS A 19 4.97 -3.49 12.67
C LYS A 19 4.50 -3.54 14.12
N LEU A 20 4.17 -2.40 14.75
CA LEU A 20 3.61 -2.38 16.11
C LEU A 20 2.16 -2.88 16.17
N PHE A 21 1.41 -2.78 15.07
CA PHE A 21 -0.04 -3.01 15.06
C PHE A 21 -0.46 -4.15 14.12
N ILE A 22 0.36 -4.50 13.14
CA ILE A 22 0.06 -5.55 12.16
C ILE A 22 1.16 -6.61 12.23
N PRO A 23 0.81 -7.92 12.35
CA PRO A 23 1.76 -9.02 12.37
C PRO A 23 2.30 -9.32 10.96
N ALA A 24 2.89 -8.30 10.34
CA ALA A 24 3.48 -8.38 9.01
C ALA A 24 4.86 -9.04 9.08
N VAL A 25 5.07 -10.05 8.23
CA VAL A 25 6.34 -10.78 8.16
C VAL A 25 7.29 -10.14 7.14
N ARG A 26 6.72 -9.45 6.15
CA ARG A 26 7.47 -8.79 5.06
C ARG A 26 6.92 -7.39 4.78
N PHE A 27 7.84 -6.47 4.55
CA PHE A 27 7.59 -5.09 4.14
C PHE A 27 8.35 -4.82 2.86
N GLU A 28 7.63 -4.40 1.82
CA GLU A 28 8.23 -4.14 0.51
C GLU A 28 7.77 -2.77 0.00
N PHE A 29 8.74 -1.96 -0.41
CA PHE A 29 8.50 -0.67 -1.03
C PHE A 29 8.70 -0.83 -2.53
N LEU A 30 7.61 -0.94 -3.28
CA LEU A 30 7.67 -1.22 -4.71
C LEU A 30 7.98 0.01 -5.55
N TYR A 31 8.72 -0.25 -6.62
CA TYR A 31 8.88 0.62 -7.78
C TYR A 31 8.37 -0.05 -9.08
N ASP A 32 8.10 -1.36 -9.07
CA ASP A 32 7.63 -2.19 -10.20
C ASP A 32 6.57 -3.23 -9.74
N GLU A 33 5.95 -3.94 -10.70
CA GLU A 33 4.94 -4.98 -10.44
C GLU A 33 5.51 -6.15 -9.66
N HIS A 34 4.82 -6.56 -8.60
CA HIS A 34 5.26 -7.66 -7.74
C HIS A 34 4.10 -8.60 -7.43
N ASP A 35 4.37 -9.89 -7.61
CA ASP A 35 3.41 -10.95 -7.34
C ASP A 35 3.68 -11.47 -5.93
N ALA A 36 2.95 -10.94 -4.95
CA ALA A 36 3.03 -11.43 -3.58
C ALA A 36 2.23 -12.72 -3.45
N GLU A 37 2.81 -13.80 -2.95
CA GLU A 37 2.08 -15.01 -2.55
C GLU A 37 1.45 -14.86 -1.15
N GLY A 38 0.29 -15.47 -0.93
CA GLY A 38 -0.41 -15.47 0.37
C GLY A 38 -1.14 -14.18 0.72
N ASP A 39 -1.31 -13.90 2.02
CA ASP A 39 -2.02 -12.70 2.50
C ASP A 39 -1.20 -11.44 2.27
N VAL A 40 -1.84 -10.41 1.70
CA VAL A 40 -1.18 -9.16 1.32
C VAL A 40 -2.05 -7.94 1.59
N ILE A 41 -1.43 -6.86 2.04
CA ILE A 41 -2.00 -5.51 2.07
C ILE A 41 -1.16 -4.66 1.13
N ILE A 42 -1.80 -4.01 0.16
CA ILE A 42 -1.16 -3.14 -0.83
C ILE A 42 -1.81 -1.77 -0.74
N THR A 43 -1.00 -0.74 -0.60
CA THR A 43 -1.45 0.65 -0.77
C THR A 43 -0.63 1.35 -1.82
N ARG A 44 -1.30 2.16 -2.64
CA ARG A 44 -0.68 2.89 -3.74
C ARG A 44 -1.17 4.32 -3.81
N MET A 45 -0.24 5.26 -3.93
CA MET A 45 -0.53 6.65 -4.24
C MET A 45 -0.04 6.99 -5.65
N LYS A 46 -0.96 7.32 -6.56
CA LYS A 46 -0.63 7.76 -7.92
C LYS A 46 -0.94 9.25 -8.07
N LYS A 47 0.11 10.06 -8.19
CA LYS A 47 0.00 11.50 -8.46
C LYS A 47 -0.12 11.74 -9.97
N CYS A 48 -1.14 12.49 -10.38
CA CYS A 48 -1.34 12.98 -11.74
C CYS A 48 -1.40 14.52 -11.71
N SER A 49 -1.49 15.16 -12.88
CA SER A 49 -1.49 16.63 -12.99
C SER A 49 -2.60 17.30 -12.18
N ARG A 50 -3.83 16.76 -12.23
CA ARG A 50 -5.02 17.34 -11.59
C ARG A 50 -5.51 16.56 -10.37
N TYR A 51 -5.17 15.29 -10.26
CA TYR A 51 -5.69 14.41 -9.22
C TYR A 51 -4.60 13.57 -8.59
N VAL A 52 -4.83 13.20 -7.33
CA VAL A 52 -4.09 12.15 -6.63
C VAL A 52 -5.05 11.00 -6.37
N TYR A 53 -4.66 9.81 -6.82
CA TYR A 53 -5.42 8.58 -6.60
C TYR A 53 -4.81 7.76 -5.48
N PHE A 54 -5.66 7.25 -4.60
CA PHE A 54 -5.31 6.32 -3.53
C PHE A 54 -5.99 4.99 -3.78
N TYR A 55 -5.21 3.92 -3.68
CA TYR A 55 -5.70 2.55 -3.80
C TYR A 55 -5.32 1.78 -2.54
N ALA A 56 -6.26 0.99 -2.04
CA ALA A 56 -6.03 -0.01 -1.02
C ALA A 56 -6.54 -1.36 -1.54
N TYR A 57 -5.72 -2.38 -1.43
CA TYR A 57 -6.04 -3.75 -1.80
C TYR A 57 -5.60 -4.67 -0.67
N ILE A 58 -6.47 -5.60 -0.29
CA ILE A 58 -6.20 -6.59 0.74
C ILE A 58 -6.62 -7.95 0.21
N ARG A 59 -5.73 -8.94 0.35
CA ARG A 59 -6.06 -10.36 0.26
C ARG A 59 -5.76 -11.01 1.60
N GLU A 60 -6.79 -11.60 2.22
CA GLU A 60 -6.67 -12.29 3.50
C GLU A 60 -7.48 -13.59 3.45
N ASN A 61 -6.84 -14.73 3.69
CA ASN A 61 -7.47 -16.05 3.66
C ASN A 61 -8.27 -16.30 2.37
N GLY A 62 -7.74 -15.84 1.22
CA GLY A 62 -8.38 -15.93 -0.09
C GLY A 62 -9.53 -14.93 -0.34
N ARG A 63 -9.95 -14.14 0.66
CA ARG A 63 -10.91 -13.05 0.47
C ARG A 63 -10.21 -11.80 -0.02
N VAL A 64 -10.84 -11.10 -0.95
CA VAL A 64 -10.30 -9.86 -1.54
C VAL A 64 -11.18 -8.68 -1.17
N MET A 65 -10.55 -7.63 -0.65
CA MET A 65 -11.17 -6.33 -0.37
C MET A 65 -10.37 -5.24 -1.07
N ARG A 66 -11.07 -4.27 -1.65
CA ARG A 66 -10.44 -3.17 -2.38
C ARG A 66 -11.22 -1.90 -2.21
N SER A 67 -10.51 -0.79 -2.10
CA SER A 67 -11.07 0.55 -2.07
C SER A 67 -10.18 1.50 -2.86
N ALA A 68 -10.80 2.48 -3.52
CA ALA A 68 -10.09 3.51 -4.25
C ALA A 68 -10.79 4.84 -4.07
N CYS A 69 -10.01 5.91 -3.94
CA CYS A 69 -10.53 7.27 -3.93
C CYS A 69 -9.59 8.20 -4.69
N ARG A 70 -10.08 9.38 -5.03
CA ARG A 70 -9.28 10.44 -5.62
C ARG A 70 -9.51 11.75 -4.89
N THR A 71 -8.48 12.59 -4.87
CA THR A 71 -8.56 13.99 -4.44
C THR A 71 -7.97 14.88 -5.53
N GLU A 72 -8.29 16.17 -5.53
CA GLU A 72 -7.63 17.14 -6.39
C GLU A 72 -6.18 17.38 -5.92
N THR A 73 -5.28 17.59 -6.86
CA THR A 73 -3.92 18.04 -6.54
C THR A 73 -4.05 19.46 -5.98
N GLY A 74 -3.73 19.64 -4.69
CA GLY A 74 -3.87 20.94 -4.01
C GLY A 74 -3.20 22.06 -4.81
N LYS A 75 -3.85 23.23 -4.85
CA LYS A 75 -3.23 24.48 -5.33
C LYS A 75 -2.08 24.89 -4.42
#